data_AF-A0A813L4M3-F1
#
_entry.id   AF-A0A813L4M3-F1
#
_cell.length_a   1.000
_cell.length_b   1.000
_cell.length_c   1.000
_cell.angle_alpha   90.00
_cell.angle_beta   90.00
_cell.angle_gamma   90.00
#
_symmetry.space_group_name_H-M   'P 1'
#
loop_
_entity.id
_entity.type
_entity.pdbx_description
1 polymer ?
#
loop_
_entity_poly.entity_id
_entity_poly.type
_entity_poly.pdbx_seq_one_letter_code
_entity_poly.pdbx_strand_id
1 'polypeptide(L)'
;ARRGRTWSLSARTVCGQAQLKSSDAAEAFAKSLSCLGRGCRDSPELRLLVLVEPPNNNNLPDSDAFPAHFWLVEVISEQQNGWLKPYLFETRPYISISSTRPEFAFLMANLARISAGAKVLDPVCGSGGLLLVAAACGALRLHGIDANREVIEGRLSPPRGLRGKAGAGISDNFAALGLPLPRLQCQDALAVGSLSEEDEGTYD
;
A
#
# COMPACT_ATOMS: atom_id res chain seq x y z
N ALA A 1 18.03 14.71 20.71
CA ALA A 1 19.27 15.37 20.22
C ALA A 1 19.84 14.55 19.07
N ARG A 2 20.13 15.15 17.90
CA ARG A 2 20.63 14.42 16.71
C ARG A 2 22.17 14.40 16.59
N ARG A 3 22.87 15.19 17.40
CA ARG A 3 24.34 15.27 17.42
C ARG A 3 24.95 13.99 17.97
N GLY A 4 26.07 13.58 17.37
CA GLY A 4 26.82 12.39 17.73
C GLY A 4 26.32 11.11 17.07
N ARG A 5 25.20 11.16 16.32
CA ARG A 5 24.64 10.01 15.64
C ARG A 5 25.39 9.71 14.34
N THR A 6 25.43 8.44 13.97
CA THR A 6 25.95 8.03 12.67
C THR A 6 24.95 8.38 11.56
N TRP A 7 25.46 8.76 10.39
CA TRP A 7 24.60 9.18 9.29
C TRP A 7 25.06 8.67 7.92
N SER A 8 24.10 8.41 7.03
CA SER A 8 24.36 8.24 5.60
C SER A 8 23.70 9.38 4.82
N LEU A 9 24.25 9.70 3.66
CA LEU A 9 23.68 10.67 2.73
C LEU A 9 23.61 10.06 1.34
N SER A 10 22.47 10.22 0.71
CA SER A 10 22.23 9.87 -0.70
C SER A 10 21.57 11.03 -1.41
N ALA A 11 21.53 11.01 -2.74
CA ALA A 11 20.82 12.02 -3.52
C ALA A 11 19.93 11.38 -4.59
N ARG A 12 18.75 11.98 -4.82
CA ARG A 12 17.76 11.54 -5.82
C ARG A 12 17.12 12.75 -6.50
N THR A 13 16.76 12.58 -7.77
CA THR A 13 15.97 13.57 -8.53
C THR A 13 14.48 13.30 -8.35
N VAL A 14 13.67 14.34 -8.15
CA VAL A 14 12.23 14.22 -7.83
C VAL A 14 11.40 13.55 -8.94
N CYS A 15 11.80 13.66 -10.21
CA CYS A 15 10.97 13.24 -11.36
C CYS A 15 11.51 12.06 -12.19
N GLY A 16 12.49 11.30 -11.70
CA GLY A 16 13.05 10.17 -12.46
C GLY A 16 13.76 10.54 -13.77
N GLN A 17 13.81 11.83 -14.14
CA GLN A 17 14.63 12.33 -15.24
C GLN A 17 16.11 12.24 -14.90
N ALA A 18 16.90 11.91 -15.92
CA ALA A 18 18.33 11.69 -15.80
C ALA A 18 19.05 13.01 -15.47
N GLN A 19 19.74 12.97 -14.32
CA GLN A 19 21.04 13.57 -14.04
C GLN A 19 21.20 15.09 -14.23
N LEU A 20 20.84 15.83 -13.17
CA LEU A 20 21.87 16.66 -12.55
C LEU A 20 22.82 15.74 -11.78
N LYS A 21 24.13 16.03 -11.77
CA LYS A 21 25.14 15.25 -11.02
C LYS A 21 24.80 15.27 -9.53
N SER A 22 23.90 14.39 -9.10
CA SER A 22 23.38 14.28 -7.75
C SER A 22 24.50 13.92 -6.75
N SER A 23 25.61 13.36 -7.26
CA SER A 23 26.87 13.15 -6.53
C SER A 23 27.46 14.44 -5.96
N ASP A 24 27.47 15.53 -6.75
CA ASP A 24 28.21 16.74 -6.40
C ASP A 24 27.47 17.51 -5.30
N ALA A 25 26.13 17.52 -5.36
CA ALA A 25 25.28 18.04 -4.30
C ALA A 25 25.44 17.23 -3.01
N ALA A 26 25.40 15.89 -3.10
CA ALA A 26 25.61 15.04 -1.92
C ALA A 26 26.99 15.29 -1.29
N GLU A 27 28.04 15.46 -2.08
CA GLU A 27 29.39 15.75 -1.54
C GLU A 27 29.46 17.12 -0.85
N ALA A 28 28.86 18.15 -1.45
CA ALA A 28 28.80 19.49 -0.87
C ALA A 28 28.05 19.50 0.47
N PHE A 29 26.89 18.82 0.53
CA PHE A 29 26.14 18.67 1.78
C PHE A 29 26.93 17.84 2.81
N ALA A 30 27.58 16.75 2.41
CA ALA A 30 28.35 15.89 3.31
C ALA A 30 29.43 16.66 4.08
N LYS A 31 30.11 17.62 3.45
CA LYS A 31 31.11 18.49 4.10
C LYS A 31 30.53 19.32 5.25
N SER A 32 29.27 19.74 5.11
CA SER A 32 28.56 20.57 6.09
C SER A 32 27.93 19.76 7.24
N LEU A 33 27.79 18.43 7.08
CA LEU A 33 27.13 17.54 8.04
C LEU A 33 28.07 16.95 9.11
N SER A 34 29.35 17.35 9.11
CA SER A 34 30.34 16.92 10.11
C SER A 34 29.88 17.16 11.56
N CYS A 35 29.06 18.18 11.80
CA CYS A 35 28.51 18.50 13.12
C CYS A 35 27.44 17.51 13.62
N LEU A 36 26.87 16.66 12.76
CA LEU A 36 25.89 15.65 13.15
C LEU A 36 26.54 14.40 13.74
N GLY A 37 27.81 14.13 13.41
CA GLY A 37 28.54 12.94 13.83
C GLY A 37 29.29 12.31 12.68
N ARG A 38 29.56 11.00 12.80
CA ARG A 38 30.36 10.25 11.82
C ARG A 38 29.51 9.74 10.66
N GLY A 39 30.00 9.89 9.43
CA GLY A 39 29.42 9.22 8.26
C GLY A 39 29.56 7.70 8.35
N CYS A 40 28.47 6.97 8.16
CA CYS A 40 28.40 5.52 8.16
C CYS A 40 27.45 5.04 7.04
N ARG A 41 27.88 4.11 6.20
CA ARG A 41 27.00 3.52 5.16
C ARG A 41 26.24 2.31 5.67
N ASP A 42 26.86 1.55 6.56
CA ASP A 42 26.30 0.31 7.09
C ASP A 42 25.49 0.62 8.35
N SER A 43 24.18 0.34 8.30
CA SER A 43 23.23 0.55 9.42
C SER A 43 23.33 1.92 10.12
N PRO A 44 23.22 3.05 9.39
CA PRO A 44 23.30 4.38 9.97
C PRO A 44 22.07 4.68 10.84
N GLU A 45 22.28 5.45 11.92
CA GLU A 45 21.18 5.91 12.77
C GLU A 45 20.33 6.99 12.09
N LEU A 46 20.93 7.82 11.23
CA LEU A 46 20.26 8.83 10.42
C LEU A 46 20.46 8.53 8.94
N ARG A 47 19.36 8.40 8.19
CA ARG A 47 19.40 8.27 6.73
C ARG A 47 18.98 9.58 6.12
N LEU A 48 19.92 10.30 5.53
CA LEU A 48 19.67 11.61 4.91
C LEU A 48 19.60 11.46 3.39
N LEU A 49 18.73 12.26 2.79
CA LEU A 49 18.52 12.29 1.35
C LEU A 49 18.53 13.75 0.89
N VAL A 50 19.28 14.04 -0.17
CA VAL A 50 19.18 15.28 -0.93
C VAL A 50 18.22 15.03 -2.09
N LEU A 51 17.06 15.67 -2.08
CA LEU A 51 16.17 15.69 -3.23
C LEU A 51 16.52 16.90 -4.09
N VAL A 52 16.81 16.63 -5.36
CA VAL A 52 17.13 17.65 -6.36
C VAL A 52 15.92 17.79 -7.27
N GLU A 53 15.33 18.99 -7.26
CA GLU A 53 14.26 19.35 -8.18
C GLU A 53 14.89 20.02 -9.42
N PRO A 54 14.74 19.45 -10.62
CA PRO A 54 15.25 20.07 -11.84
C PRO A 54 14.48 21.39 -12.10
N PRO A 55 15.07 22.32 -12.87
CA PRO A 55 14.36 23.53 -13.25
C PRO A 55 13.09 23.19 -14.04
N ASN A 56 12.00 23.89 -13.74
CA ASN A 56 10.70 23.71 -14.39
C ASN A 56 10.66 24.37 -15.79
N ASN A 57 11.66 24.08 -16.63
CA ASN A 57 11.76 24.67 -17.97
C ASN A 57 12.30 23.66 -18.98
N ASN A 58 11.40 23.09 -19.78
CA ASN A 58 11.72 22.15 -20.86
C ASN A 58 12.55 22.77 -22.01
N ASN A 59 12.82 24.07 -21.99
CA ASN A 59 13.49 24.80 -23.08
C ASN A 59 14.92 25.26 -22.77
N LEU A 60 15.47 24.94 -21.59
CA LEU A 60 16.88 25.21 -21.29
C LEU A 60 17.73 24.01 -21.74
N PRO A 61 18.88 24.22 -22.40
CA PRO A 61 19.84 23.15 -22.63
C PRO A 61 20.32 22.58 -21.28
N ASP A 62 20.47 21.25 -21.19
CA ASP A 62 20.88 20.54 -19.97
C ASP A 62 22.17 21.06 -19.33
N SER A 63 23.03 21.75 -20.08
CA SER A 63 24.30 22.31 -19.60
C SER A 63 24.15 23.52 -18.68
N ASP A 64 23.05 24.29 -18.79
CA ASP A 64 22.83 25.54 -18.04
C ASP A 64 21.69 25.45 -17.02
N ALA A 65 21.07 24.27 -16.92
CA ALA A 65 19.96 23.99 -16.02
C ALA A 65 20.45 23.88 -14.57
N PHE A 66 20.38 24.97 -13.80
CA PHE A 66 20.59 24.90 -12.35
C PHE A 66 19.36 24.28 -11.66
N PRO A 67 19.52 23.43 -10.64
CA PRO A 67 18.37 22.90 -9.89
C PRO A 67 17.52 24.03 -9.32
N ALA A 68 16.20 23.92 -9.43
CA ALA A 68 15.29 24.90 -8.84
C ALA A 68 15.37 24.87 -7.32
N HIS A 69 15.37 23.66 -6.74
CA HIS A 69 15.42 23.46 -5.30
C HIS A 69 16.27 22.26 -4.90
N PHE A 70 16.89 22.39 -3.72
CA PHE A 70 17.53 21.30 -3.00
C PHE A 70 16.82 21.11 -1.65
N TRP A 71 16.39 19.89 -1.37
CA TRP A 71 15.77 19.54 -0.11
C TRP A 71 16.65 18.53 0.62
N LEU A 72 17.16 18.90 1.79
CA LEU A 72 17.77 17.94 2.70
C LEU A 72 16.68 17.36 3.61
N VAL A 73 16.42 16.07 3.47
CA VAL A 73 15.37 15.36 4.22
C VAL A 73 15.94 14.17 4.97
N GLU A 74 15.27 13.78 6.05
CA GLU A 74 15.52 12.51 6.74
C GLU A 74 14.53 11.45 6.23
N VAL A 75 15.06 10.27 5.92
CA VAL A 75 14.26 9.12 5.52
C VAL A 75 13.72 8.43 6.78
N ILE A 76 12.45 8.71 7.09
CA ILE A 76 11.74 8.11 8.24
C ILE A 76 11.41 6.65 7.98
N SER A 77 10.97 6.31 6.78
CA SER A 77 10.61 4.95 6.38
C SER A 77 10.80 4.77 4.88
N GLU A 78 11.06 3.54 4.46
CA GLU A 78 10.98 3.14 3.06
C GLU A 78 9.98 1.99 2.93
N GLN A 79 9.29 1.96 1.80
CA GLN A 79 8.44 0.84 1.47
C GLN A 79 9.31 -0.41 1.28
N GLN A 80 8.94 -1.51 1.92
CA GLN A 80 9.67 -2.78 1.76
C GLN A 80 9.43 -3.35 0.37
N ASN A 81 10.48 -3.82 -0.31
CA ASN A 81 10.31 -4.44 -1.62
C ASN A 81 9.44 -5.70 -1.54
N GLY A 82 8.46 -5.79 -2.43
CA GLY A 82 7.61 -6.97 -2.54
C GLY A 82 6.53 -7.12 -1.47
N TRP A 83 6.29 -6.10 -0.64
CA TRP A 83 5.20 -6.10 0.37
C TRP A 83 3.81 -6.42 -0.23
N LEU A 84 3.60 -6.08 -1.50
CA LEU A 84 2.34 -6.30 -2.21
C LEU A 84 2.18 -7.75 -2.72
N LYS A 85 3.28 -8.51 -2.85
CA LYS A 85 3.30 -9.86 -3.46
C LYS A 85 2.26 -10.83 -2.85
N PRO A 86 2.04 -10.88 -1.53
CA PRO A 86 1.06 -11.78 -0.93
C PRO A 86 -0.40 -11.48 -1.33
N TYR A 87 -0.67 -10.29 -1.87
CA TYR A 87 -2.02 -9.84 -2.21
C TYR A 87 -2.30 -9.88 -3.71
N LEU A 88 -1.28 -10.09 -4.54
CA LEU A 88 -1.39 -10.22 -6.00
C LEU A 88 -2.32 -11.37 -6.38
N PHE A 89 -2.93 -11.31 -7.56
CA PHE A 89 -3.91 -12.32 -7.95
C PHE A 89 -3.27 -13.70 -8.11
N GLU A 90 -2.04 -13.76 -8.58
CA GLU A 90 -1.30 -15.00 -8.84
C GLU A 90 -1.02 -15.81 -7.56
N THR A 91 -1.07 -15.18 -6.39
CA THR A 91 -0.81 -15.81 -5.10
C THR A 91 -2.09 -16.23 -4.37
N ARG A 92 -3.26 -15.82 -4.86
CA ARG A 92 -4.56 -16.09 -4.22
C ARG A 92 -5.06 -17.50 -4.53
N PRO A 93 -5.46 -18.28 -3.51
CA PRO A 93 -6.17 -19.55 -3.71
C PRO A 93 -7.43 -19.43 -4.57
N TYR A 94 -8.21 -18.35 -4.40
CA TYR A 94 -9.45 -18.08 -5.13
C TYR A 94 -9.40 -16.74 -5.87
N ILE A 95 -9.78 -16.76 -7.14
CA ILE A 95 -9.84 -15.58 -8.02
C ILE A 95 -11.15 -15.67 -8.79
N SER A 96 -11.99 -14.63 -8.72
CA SER A 96 -13.20 -14.53 -9.54
C SER A 96 -12.95 -13.72 -10.82
N ILE A 97 -13.98 -13.61 -11.67
CA ILE A 97 -13.96 -12.90 -12.96
C ILE A 97 -13.55 -11.42 -12.86
N SER A 98 -13.87 -10.77 -11.74
CA SER A 98 -13.57 -9.37 -11.49
C SER A 98 -13.09 -9.21 -10.05
N SER A 99 -11.90 -8.65 -9.89
CA SER A 99 -11.29 -8.43 -8.59
C SER A 99 -10.54 -7.12 -8.61
N THR A 100 -10.71 -6.30 -7.57
CA THR A 100 -9.99 -5.04 -7.45
C THR A 100 -8.50 -5.31 -7.31
N ARG A 101 -7.69 -4.59 -8.10
CA ARG A 101 -6.23 -4.70 -8.01
C ARG A 101 -5.77 -4.36 -6.58
N PRO A 102 -4.79 -5.10 -6.03
CA PRO A 102 -4.34 -4.89 -4.66
C PRO A 102 -3.92 -3.46 -4.34
N GLU A 103 -3.29 -2.76 -5.29
CA GLU A 103 -2.87 -1.36 -5.12
C GLU A 103 -4.07 -0.44 -4.84
N PHE A 104 -5.16 -0.61 -5.59
CA PHE A 104 -6.38 0.15 -5.39
C PHE A 104 -7.09 -0.26 -4.10
N ALA A 105 -7.05 -1.54 -3.75
CA ALA A 105 -7.63 -2.01 -2.49
C ALA A 105 -6.92 -1.39 -1.27
N PHE A 106 -5.57 -1.32 -1.28
CA PHE A 106 -4.80 -0.64 -0.22
C PHE A 106 -5.04 0.86 -0.20
N LEU A 107 -5.16 1.49 -1.37
CA LEU A 107 -5.52 2.90 -1.45
C LEU A 107 -6.90 3.16 -0.82
N MET A 108 -7.91 2.33 -1.12
CA MET A 108 -9.24 2.50 -0.55
C MET A 108 -9.28 2.19 0.95
N ALA A 109 -8.53 1.20 1.43
CA ALA A 109 -8.37 0.95 2.86
C ALA A 109 -7.77 2.16 3.60
N ASN A 110 -6.76 2.81 3.00
CA ASN A 110 -6.16 4.02 3.54
C ASN A 110 -7.13 5.21 3.53
N LEU A 111 -7.89 5.40 2.42
CA LEU A 111 -8.90 6.45 2.32
C LEU A 111 -10.03 6.25 3.35
N ALA A 112 -10.41 5.00 3.60
CA ALA A 112 -11.37 4.64 4.64
C ALA A 112 -10.78 4.73 6.07
N ARG A 113 -9.48 5.03 6.21
CA ARG A 113 -8.74 5.13 7.48
C ARG A 113 -8.88 3.86 8.33
N ILE A 114 -8.83 2.70 7.66
CA ILE A 114 -8.87 1.41 8.36
C ILE A 114 -7.70 1.32 9.34
N SER A 115 -8.01 0.89 10.55
CA SER A 115 -7.06 0.70 11.64
C SER A 115 -7.40 -0.56 12.43
N ALA A 116 -6.53 -0.91 13.39
CA ALA A 116 -6.71 -2.09 14.22
C ALA A 116 -8.09 -2.11 14.90
N GLY A 117 -8.83 -3.21 14.72
CA GLY A 117 -10.17 -3.37 15.29
C GLY A 117 -11.32 -2.81 14.45
N ALA A 118 -11.04 -2.22 13.29
CA ALA A 118 -12.07 -1.65 12.42
C ALA A 118 -13.14 -2.67 12.01
N LYS A 119 -14.35 -2.16 11.78
CA LYS A 119 -15.47 -2.86 11.15
C LYS A 119 -15.61 -2.35 9.72
N VAL A 120 -15.68 -3.26 8.75
CA VAL A 120 -15.68 -2.91 7.32
C VAL A 120 -16.82 -3.63 6.63
N LEU A 121 -17.60 -2.86 5.87
CA LEU A 121 -18.65 -3.33 4.98
C LEU A 121 -18.23 -3.08 3.54
N ASP A 122 -18.27 -4.13 2.72
CA ASP A 122 -18.20 -4.03 1.27
C ASP A 122 -19.53 -4.52 0.68
N PRO A 123 -20.41 -3.61 0.21
CA PRO A 123 -21.76 -3.96 -0.21
C PRO A 123 -21.82 -4.63 -1.60
N VAL A 124 -20.70 -4.72 -2.31
CA VAL A 124 -20.56 -5.43 -3.59
C VAL A 124 -19.19 -6.11 -3.62
N CYS A 125 -19.01 -7.06 -2.71
CA CYS A 125 -17.68 -7.52 -2.32
C CYS A 125 -16.96 -8.36 -3.38
N GLY A 126 -17.69 -8.90 -4.36
CA GLY A 126 -17.12 -9.76 -5.38
C GLY A 126 -16.29 -10.89 -4.76
N SER A 127 -15.06 -11.06 -5.25
CA SER A 127 -14.08 -12.03 -4.71
C SER A 127 -13.48 -11.64 -3.35
N GLY A 128 -13.96 -10.60 -2.70
CA GLY A 128 -13.53 -10.17 -1.37
C GLY A 128 -12.18 -9.43 -1.34
N GLY A 129 -11.72 -8.89 -2.47
CA GLY A 129 -10.40 -8.25 -2.57
C GLY A 129 -10.22 -7.04 -1.65
N LEU A 130 -11.26 -6.23 -1.46
CA LEU A 130 -11.21 -5.09 -0.55
C LEU A 130 -11.22 -5.53 0.91
N LEU A 131 -12.05 -6.51 1.25
CA LEU A 131 -12.12 -7.10 2.58
C LEU A 131 -10.81 -7.78 2.97
N LEU A 132 -10.13 -8.43 2.02
CA LEU A 132 -8.82 -9.05 2.26
C LEU A 132 -7.77 -8.02 2.67
N VAL A 133 -7.73 -6.89 1.98
CA VAL A 133 -6.82 -5.79 2.31
C VAL A 133 -7.24 -5.07 3.58
N ALA A 134 -8.55 -4.88 3.81
CA ALA A 134 -9.05 -4.34 5.07
C ALA A 134 -8.58 -5.18 6.27
N ALA A 135 -8.65 -6.51 6.15
CA ALA A 135 -8.15 -7.44 7.15
C ALA A 135 -6.64 -7.27 7.38
N ALA A 136 -5.86 -7.16 6.30
CA ALA A 136 -4.42 -6.90 6.36
C ALA A 136 -4.05 -5.55 7.00
N CYS A 137 -4.93 -4.55 6.89
CA CYS A 137 -4.82 -3.25 7.56
C CYS A 137 -5.31 -3.28 9.02
N GLY A 138 -5.74 -4.43 9.55
CA GLY A 138 -6.09 -4.62 10.95
C GLY A 138 -7.59 -4.63 11.27
N ALA A 139 -8.47 -4.61 10.26
CA ALA A 139 -9.90 -4.79 10.50
C ALA A 139 -10.19 -6.19 11.06
N LEU A 140 -11.10 -6.28 12.04
CA LEU A 140 -11.47 -7.54 12.69
C LEU A 140 -12.88 -8.00 12.35
N ARG A 141 -13.78 -7.08 11.98
CA ARG A 141 -15.15 -7.41 11.56
C ARG A 141 -15.33 -7.04 10.10
N LEU A 142 -15.45 -8.04 9.25
CA LEU A 142 -15.50 -7.89 7.81
C LEU A 142 -16.84 -8.42 7.33
N HIS A 143 -17.62 -7.59 6.63
CA HIS A 143 -18.89 -7.97 6.05
C HIS A 143 -18.88 -7.71 4.55
N GLY A 144 -19.12 -8.75 3.77
CA GLY A 144 -19.23 -8.69 2.32
C GLY A 144 -20.62 -9.07 1.87
N ILE A 145 -21.23 -8.23 1.04
CA ILE A 145 -22.51 -8.50 0.39
C ILE A 145 -22.26 -8.57 -1.11
N ASP A 146 -22.84 -9.55 -1.78
CA ASP A 146 -22.88 -9.59 -3.24
C ASP A 146 -24.19 -10.24 -3.71
N ALA A 147 -24.76 -9.75 -4.81
CA ALA A 147 -25.99 -10.32 -5.36
C ALA A 147 -25.71 -11.64 -6.12
N ASN A 148 -24.47 -11.88 -6.53
CA ASN A 148 -24.10 -13.07 -7.27
C ASN A 148 -23.72 -14.23 -6.33
N ARG A 149 -24.65 -15.18 -6.20
CA ARG A 149 -24.45 -16.40 -5.41
C ARG A 149 -23.22 -17.21 -5.83
N GLU A 150 -22.93 -17.31 -7.12
CA GLU A 150 -21.81 -18.11 -7.63
C GLU A 150 -20.45 -17.52 -7.23
N VAL A 151 -20.37 -16.20 -7.06
CA VAL A 151 -19.18 -15.52 -6.51
C VAL A 151 -19.01 -15.88 -5.04
N ILE A 152 -20.06 -15.71 -4.23
CA ILE A 152 -20.04 -15.97 -2.79
C ILE A 152 -19.71 -17.44 -2.49
N GLU A 153 -20.26 -18.36 -3.27
CA GLU A 153 -20.02 -19.80 -3.14
C GLU A 153 -18.71 -20.27 -3.80
N GLY A 154 -17.93 -19.37 -4.40
CA GLY A 154 -16.64 -19.71 -5.02
C GLY A 154 -16.74 -20.59 -6.26
N ARG A 155 -17.90 -20.62 -6.95
CA ARG A 155 -18.17 -21.50 -8.10
C ARG A 155 -17.76 -20.91 -9.45
N LEU A 156 -17.49 -19.61 -9.51
CA LEU A 156 -17.01 -18.97 -10.74
C LEU A 156 -15.56 -19.35 -11.05
N SER A 157 -15.33 -19.66 -12.33
CA SER A 157 -13.98 -19.91 -12.84
C SER A 157 -13.16 -18.61 -12.92
N PRO A 158 -11.85 -18.67 -12.67
CA PRO A 158 -10.97 -17.50 -12.81
C PRO A 158 -10.85 -17.06 -14.28
N PRO A 159 -10.45 -15.80 -14.54
CA PRO A 159 -10.12 -15.33 -15.87
C PRO A 159 -9.02 -16.17 -16.54
N ARG A 160 -8.99 -16.20 -17.88
CA ARG A 160 -7.95 -16.91 -18.63
C ARG A 160 -6.55 -16.42 -18.22
N GLY A 161 -5.65 -17.36 -17.93
CA GLY A 161 -4.27 -17.07 -17.53
C GLY A 161 -4.03 -17.05 -16.02
N LEU A 162 -5.10 -17.01 -15.21
CA LEU A 162 -5.02 -17.19 -13.76
C LEU A 162 -5.54 -18.58 -13.38
N ARG A 163 -4.90 -19.21 -12.40
CA ARG A 163 -5.34 -20.52 -11.86
C ARG A 163 -5.44 -20.41 -10.35
N GLY A 164 -6.67 -20.49 -9.84
CA GLY A 164 -6.92 -20.76 -8.42
C GLY A 164 -6.79 -22.25 -8.12
N LYS A 165 -6.85 -22.59 -6.83
CA LYS A 165 -6.94 -23.96 -6.35
C LYS A 165 -8.36 -24.49 -6.58
N ALA A 166 -8.48 -25.71 -7.09
CA ALA A 166 -9.79 -26.34 -7.28
C ALA A 166 -10.56 -26.44 -5.96
N GLY A 167 -11.82 -25.98 -5.96
CA GLY A 167 -12.68 -25.97 -4.78
C GLY A 167 -12.38 -24.88 -3.75
N ALA A 168 -11.43 -23.97 -4.01
CA ALA A 168 -11.20 -22.82 -3.14
C ALA A 168 -12.29 -21.76 -3.32
N GLY A 169 -12.65 -21.09 -2.23
CA GLY A 169 -13.56 -19.95 -2.19
C GLY A 169 -12.90 -18.71 -1.59
N ILE A 170 -13.70 -17.66 -1.41
CA ILE A 170 -13.22 -16.35 -0.93
C ILE A 170 -12.46 -16.49 0.41
N SER A 171 -12.99 -17.28 1.35
CA SER A 171 -12.39 -17.48 2.68
C SER A 171 -10.98 -18.10 2.64
N ASP A 172 -10.65 -18.89 1.62
CA ASP A 172 -9.31 -19.47 1.47
C ASP A 172 -8.24 -18.41 1.25
N ASN A 173 -8.58 -17.27 0.62
CA ASN A 173 -7.66 -16.16 0.46
C ASN A 173 -7.24 -15.56 1.81
N PHE A 174 -8.17 -15.47 2.75
CA PHE A 174 -7.92 -14.96 4.10
C PHE A 174 -7.13 -15.97 4.92
N ALA A 175 -7.53 -17.24 4.86
CA ALA A 175 -6.86 -18.32 5.58
C ALA A 175 -5.40 -18.49 5.13
N ALA A 176 -5.10 -18.37 3.83
CA ALA A 176 -3.75 -18.46 3.30
C ALA A 176 -2.80 -17.37 3.83
N LEU A 177 -3.35 -16.23 4.27
CA LEU A 177 -2.60 -15.11 4.85
C LEU A 177 -2.73 -15.03 6.38
N GLY A 178 -3.45 -15.96 7.03
CA GLY A 178 -3.70 -15.94 8.46
C GLY A 178 -4.57 -14.75 8.91
N LEU A 179 -5.45 -14.25 8.04
CA LEU A 179 -6.29 -13.08 8.28
C LEU A 179 -7.68 -13.47 8.82
N PRO A 180 -8.35 -12.57 9.57
CA PRO A 180 -9.74 -12.76 10.00
C PRO A 180 -10.68 -13.10 8.83
N LEU A 181 -11.54 -14.09 9.03
CA LEU A 181 -12.48 -14.51 8.00
C LEU A 181 -13.63 -13.50 7.84
N PRO A 182 -14.08 -13.21 6.62
CA PRO A 182 -15.23 -12.36 6.39
C PRO A 182 -16.54 -13.10 6.61
N ARG A 183 -17.56 -12.37 7.06
CA ARG A 183 -18.96 -12.78 6.93
C ARG A 183 -19.43 -12.40 5.53
N LEU A 184 -19.83 -13.39 4.74
CA LEU A 184 -20.29 -13.20 3.37
C LEU A 184 -21.79 -13.46 3.26
N GLN A 185 -22.50 -12.59 2.55
CA GLN A 185 -23.95 -12.66 2.39
C GLN A 185 -24.34 -12.51 0.93
N CYS A 186 -25.09 -13.48 0.42
CA CYS A 186 -25.67 -13.41 -0.91
C CYS A 186 -27.01 -12.68 -0.84
N GLN A 187 -27.04 -11.40 -1.23
CA GLN A 187 -28.24 -10.57 -1.19
C GLN A 187 -28.12 -9.43 -2.19
N ASP A 188 -29.26 -8.94 -2.69
CA ASP A 188 -29.30 -7.62 -3.32
C ASP A 188 -29.04 -6.56 -2.24
N ALA A 189 -27.99 -5.77 -2.41
CA ALA A 189 -27.62 -4.71 -1.48
C ALA A 189 -28.75 -3.69 -1.23
N LEU A 190 -29.71 -3.57 -2.15
CA LEU A 190 -30.89 -2.70 -2.04
C LEU A 190 -32.09 -3.38 -1.39
N ALA A 191 -32.10 -4.71 -1.27
CA ALA A 191 -33.18 -5.43 -0.63
C ALA A 191 -33.02 -5.36 0.89
N VAL A 192 -33.59 -4.33 1.52
CA VAL A 192 -33.63 -4.23 2.98
C VAL A 192 -34.61 -5.28 3.53
N GLY A 193 -34.10 -6.43 3.95
CA GLY A 193 -34.78 -7.27 4.93
C GLY A 193 -34.64 -6.61 6.29
N SER A 194 -35.71 -6.54 7.07
CA SER A 194 -35.74 -6.02 8.44
C SER A 194 -34.56 -6.56 9.25
N LEU A 195 -33.51 -5.75 9.42
CA LEU A 195 -32.49 -5.99 10.42
C LEU A 195 -33.18 -5.87 11.77
N SER A 196 -33.28 -6.97 12.53
CA SER A 196 -33.62 -6.87 13.94
C SER A 196 -32.54 -6.03 14.61
N GLU A 197 -32.95 -4.96 15.28
CA GLU A 197 -32.12 -4.02 16.04
C GLU A 197 -31.50 -4.68 17.29
N GLU A 198 -30.78 -5.78 17.11
CA GLU A 198 -30.00 -6.43 18.17
C GLU A 198 -28.51 -6.29 17.85
N ASP A 199 -28.04 -5.04 17.83
CA ASP A 199 -26.65 -4.70 18.13
C ASP A 199 -26.60 -3.17 18.28
N GLU A 200 -27.04 -2.67 19.45
CA GLU A 200 -26.68 -1.34 19.94
C GLU A 200 -25.16 -1.27 20.10
N GLY A 201 -24.47 -0.95 19.01
CA GLY A 201 -23.10 -0.49 19.03
C GLY A 201 -23.10 1.03 19.10
N THR A 202 -22.80 1.57 20.27
CA THR A 202 -22.54 3.01 20.46
C THR A 202 -21.52 3.48 19.43
N TYR A 203 -21.95 4.40 18.56
CA TYR A 203 -21.06 5.14 17.68
C TYR A 203 -20.50 6.31 18.52
N ASP A 204 -19.29 6.15 19.03
CA ASP A 204 -18.45 7.26 19.51
C ASP A 204 -17.59 7.81 18.35
#